data_AF-A0A1V6I546-F1
#
_entry.id   AF-A0A1V6I546-F1
#
_cell.length_a   1.000
_cell.length_b   1.000
_cell.length_c   1.000
_cell.angle_alpha   90.00
_cell.angle_beta   90.00
_cell.angle_gamma   90.00
#
_symmetry.space_group_name_H-M   'P 1'
#
loop_
_entity.id
_entity.type
_entity.pdbx_description
1 polymer ?
#
loop_
_entity_poly.entity_id
_entity_poly.type
_entity_poly.pdbx_seq_one_letter_code
_entity_poly.pdbx_strand_id
1 'polypeptide(L)'
;MNWKNNLVIFICLILILTTSCSMFQKKNTPEYVSKQFLVNFQKLNFEEASKYGTENTKMMIAFFKNIIGMMPADKRDSLQIPKADVVIKKCYIYANTAKCAYIANNKLDTLDLLKVDGKWLVDLKKENKNSQN
;
A
#
# COMPACT_ATOMS: atom_id res chain seq x y z
N MET A 1 -26.17 44.05 6.51
CA MET A 1 -25.32 42.88 6.21
C MET A 1 -25.57 41.85 7.31
N ASN A 2 -26.20 40.71 6.98
CA ASN A 2 -26.76 39.76 7.95
C ASN A 2 -25.66 38.96 8.67
N TRP A 3 -25.01 39.59 9.66
CA TRP A 3 -23.90 39.03 10.44
C TRP A 3 -24.24 37.64 11.02
N LYS A 4 -25.49 37.46 11.48
CA LYS A 4 -25.96 36.19 12.06
C LYS A 4 -25.98 35.05 11.02
N ASN A 5 -26.35 35.32 9.77
CA ASN A 5 -26.36 34.31 8.70
C ASN A 5 -24.94 33.92 8.29
N ASN A 6 -24.02 34.89 8.24
CA ASN A 6 -22.62 34.63 7.90
C ASN A 6 -21.89 33.84 9.00
N LEU A 7 -22.24 34.05 10.28
CA LEU A 7 -21.68 33.30 11.42
C LEU A 7 -22.10 31.82 11.39
N VAL A 8 -23.37 31.54 11.07
CA VAL A 8 -23.89 30.17 10.97
C VAL A 8 -23.24 29.40 9.83
N ILE A 9 -23.03 30.04 8.67
CA ILE A 9 -22.34 29.43 7.52
C ILE A 9 -20.88 29.07 7.87
N PHE A 10 -20.18 29.94 8.62
CA PHE A 10 -18.80 29.70 9.02
C PHE A 10 -18.66 28.52 10.01
N ILE A 11 -19.61 28.38 10.95
CA ILE A 11 -19.62 27.28 11.93
C ILE A 11 -19.91 25.92 11.24
N CYS A 12 -20.80 25.90 10.25
CA CYS A 12 -21.08 24.68 9.46
C CYS A 12 -19.87 24.21 8.65
N LEU A 13 -19.08 25.13 8.08
CA LEU A 13 -17.85 24.80 7.33
C LEU A 13 -16.77 24.16 8.22
N ILE A 14 -16.67 24.58 9.48
CA ILE A 14 -15.70 24.04 10.46
C ILE A 14 -16.10 22.63 10.92
N LEU A 15 -17.39 22.34 11.05
CA LEU A 15 -17.90 21.01 11.44
C LEU A 15 -17.72 19.95 10.33
N ILE A 16 -17.69 20.34 9.06
CA ILE A 16 -17.44 19.41 7.94
C ILE A 16 -15.96 18.99 7.89
N LEU A 17 -15.04 19.86 8.31
CA LEU A 17 -13.59 19.57 8.29
C LEU A 17 -13.18 18.50 9.31
N THR A 18 -13.87 18.37 10.44
CA THR A 18 -13.49 17.44 11.52
C THR A 18 -13.92 15.99 11.30
N THR A 19 -14.91 15.74 10.45
CA THR A 19 -15.42 14.37 10.19
C THR A 19 -14.59 13.59 9.17
N SER A 20 -13.75 14.27 8.38
CA SER A 20 -12.93 13.67 7.32
C SER A 20 -11.75 12.82 7.83
N CYS A 21 -11.35 13.00 9.09
CA CYS A 21 -10.18 12.31 9.65
C CYS A 21 -10.42 10.81 9.88
N SER A 22 -11.66 10.40 10.18
CA SER A 22 -12.00 8.98 10.47
C SER A 22 -12.09 8.11 9.21
N MET A 23 -12.52 8.67 8.08
CA MET A 23 -12.62 7.96 6.81
C MET A 23 -11.25 7.80 6.15
N PHE A 24 -10.38 8.81 6.28
CA PHE A 24 -9.01 8.74 5.79
C PHE A 24 -8.19 7.68 6.54
N GLN A 25 -8.39 7.54 7.85
CA GLN A 25 -7.72 6.51 8.67
C GLN A 25 -8.03 5.09 8.21
N LYS A 26 -9.28 4.78 7.81
CA LYS A 26 -9.65 3.42 7.35
C LYS A 26 -8.92 2.99 6.07
N LYS A 27 -8.57 3.93 5.19
CA LYS A 27 -7.82 3.67 3.94
C LYS A 27 -6.32 3.86 4.07
N ASN A 28 -5.83 4.07 5.29
CA ASN A 28 -4.42 4.31 5.59
C ASN A 28 -4.04 3.58 6.88
N THR A 29 -4.44 2.31 7.00
CA THR A 29 -3.91 1.38 8.01
C THR A 29 -2.88 0.45 7.36
N PRO A 30 -1.94 -0.11 8.13
CA PRO A 30 -0.99 -1.09 7.60
C PRO A 30 -1.66 -2.28 6.91
N GLU A 31 -2.77 -2.77 7.45
CA GLU A 31 -3.54 -3.87 6.86
C GLU A 31 -4.11 -3.49 5.49
N TYR A 32 -4.72 -2.30 5.39
CA TYR A 32 -5.32 -1.85 4.14
C TYR A 32 -4.24 -1.67 3.07
N VAL A 33 -3.16 -0.97 3.39
CA VAL A 33 -2.04 -0.69 2.48
C VAL A 33 -1.40 -2.00 2.01
N SER A 34 -1.15 -2.94 2.93
CA SER A 34 -0.59 -4.26 2.59
C SER A 34 -1.48 -5.03 1.64
N LYS A 35 -2.80 -5.07 1.91
CA LYS A 35 -3.76 -5.77 1.06
C LYS A 35 -3.81 -5.17 -0.34
N GLN A 36 -3.89 -3.84 -0.45
CA GLN A 36 -3.95 -3.16 -1.75
C GLN A 36 -2.66 -3.35 -2.54
N PHE A 37 -1.50 -3.24 -1.90
CA PHE A 37 -0.22 -3.52 -2.55
C PHE A 37 -0.18 -4.95 -3.10
N LEU A 38 -0.38 -5.96 -2.25
CA LEU A 38 -0.25 -7.38 -2.63
C LEU A 38 -1.25 -7.79 -3.72
N VAL A 39 -2.51 -7.37 -3.61
CA VAL A 39 -3.55 -7.70 -4.61
C VAL A 39 -3.20 -7.11 -5.97
N ASN A 40 -2.76 -5.86 -6.03
CA ASN A 40 -2.41 -5.23 -7.30
C ASN A 40 -1.08 -5.76 -7.85
N PHE A 41 -0.10 -6.01 -7.00
CA PHE A 41 1.18 -6.57 -7.41
C PHE A 41 1.02 -7.97 -8.02
N GLN A 42 0.24 -8.85 -7.39
CA GLN A 42 -0.05 -10.20 -7.93
C GLN A 42 -0.82 -10.17 -9.24
N LYS A 43 -1.68 -9.16 -9.43
CA LYS A 43 -2.42 -8.95 -10.68
C LYS A 43 -1.60 -8.27 -11.77
N LEU A 44 -0.31 -8.00 -11.53
CA LEU A 44 0.56 -7.23 -12.41
C LEU A 44 0.07 -5.79 -12.66
N ASN A 45 -0.83 -5.28 -11.80
CA ASN A 45 -1.30 -3.89 -11.80
C ASN A 45 -0.24 -2.98 -11.15
N PHE A 46 0.94 -2.91 -11.76
CA PHE A 46 2.11 -2.26 -11.17
C PHE A 46 1.92 -0.77 -10.89
N GLU A 47 1.13 -0.07 -11.71
CA GLU A 47 0.81 1.34 -11.49
C GLU A 47 -0.01 1.54 -10.20
N GLU A 48 -1.01 0.68 -9.98
CA GLU A 48 -1.82 0.75 -8.76
C GLU A 48 -1.02 0.29 -7.53
N ALA A 49 -0.24 -0.79 -7.66
CA ALA A 49 0.63 -1.26 -6.57
C ALA A 49 1.64 -0.19 -6.12
N SER A 50 2.17 0.60 -7.05
CA SER A 50 3.15 1.67 -6.77
C SER A 50 2.61 2.77 -5.87
N LYS A 51 1.28 2.98 -5.82
CA LYS A 51 0.66 3.98 -4.93
C LYS A 51 0.79 3.63 -3.45
N TYR A 52 1.03 2.36 -3.14
CA TYR A 52 1.11 1.83 -1.78
C TYR A 52 2.54 1.56 -1.32
N GLY A 53 3.56 1.89 -2.13
CA GLY A 53 4.97 1.64 -1.82
C GLY A 53 5.78 2.91 -1.54
N THR A 54 6.86 2.78 -0.76
CA THR A 54 7.93 3.77 -0.66
C THR A 54 8.62 3.95 -2.02
N GLU A 55 9.44 4.99 -2.19
CA GLU A 55 10.23 5.18 -3.42
C GLU A 55 11.10 3.96 -3.75
N ASN A 56 11.67 3.31 -2.74
CA ASN A 56 12.42 2.06 -2.91
C ASN A 56 11.55 0.96 -3.50
N THR A 57 10.35 0.76 -2.95
CA THR A 57 9.38 -0.21 -3.46
C THR A 57 8.95 0.13 -4.89
N LYS A 58 8.73 1.41 -5.23
CA LYS A 58 8.39 1.84 -6.60
C LYS A 58 9.51 1.53 -7.58
N MET A 59 10.77 1.77 -7.21
CA MET A 59 11.92 1.37 -8.02
C MET A 59 11.98 -0.14 -8.25
N MET A 60 11.68 -0.94 -7.22
CA MET A 60 11.60 -2.39 -7.33
C MET A 60 10.48 -2.83 -8.30
N ILE A 61 9.30 -2.22 -8.20
CA ILE A 61 8.18 -2.47 -9.13
C ILE A 61 8.59 -2.11 -10.57
N ALA A 62 9.22 -0.95 -10.78
CA ALA A 62 9.67 -0.53 -12.10
C ALA A 62 10.68 -1.53 -12.71
N PHE A 63 11.59 -2.04 -11.88
CA PHE A 63 12.52 -3.10 -12.29
C PHE A 63 11.78 -4.38 -12.71
N PHE A 64 10.81 -4.86 -11.91
CA PHE A 64 9.98 -6.02 -12.28
C PHE A 64 9.18 -5.80 -13.57
N LYS A 65 8.58 -4.61 -13.73
CA LYS A 65 7.85 -4.24 -14.95
C LYS A 65 8.76 -4.28 -16.17
N ASN A 66 9.99 -3.78 -16.06
CA ASN A 66 10.97 -3.83 -17.14
C ASN A 66 11.38 -5.27 -17.49
N ILE A 67 11.63 -6.12 -16.49
CA ILE A 67 11.92 -7.55 -16.73
C ILE A 67 10.79 -8.20 -17.55
N ILE A 68 9.54 -8.01 -17.13
CA ILE A 68 8.37 -8.57 -17.84
C ILE A 68 8.25 -7.98 -19.25
N GLY A 69 8.54 -6.69 -19.43
CA GLY A 69 8.52 -6.02 -20.73
C GLY A 69 9.60 -6.52 -21.70
N MET A 70 10.73 -7.02 -21.18
CA MET A 70 11.81 -7.61 -21.97
C MET A 70 11.58 -9.09 -22.32
N MET A 71 10.58 -9.74 -21.73
CA MET A 71 10.26 -11.13 -22.05
C MET A 71 9.74 -11.25 -23.49
N PRO A 72 10.08 -12.34 -24.21
CA PRO A 72 9.43 -12.68 -25.48
C PRO A 72 7.90 -12.68 -25.34
N ALA A 73 7.19 -12.25 -26.38
CA ALA A 73 5.73 -12.09 -26.34
C ALA A 73 5.02 -13.40 -25.97
N ASP A 74 5.44 -14.53 -26.53
CA ASP A 74 4.90 -15.87 -26.21
C ASP A 74 5.05 -16.21 -24.71
N LYS A 75 6.17 -15.82 -24.09
CA LYS A 75 6.42 -16.03 -22.66
C LYS A 75 5.61 -15.07 -21.80
N ARG A 76 5.58 -13.79 -22.16
CA ARG A 76 4.85 -12.75 -21.43
C ARG A 76 3.34 -13.04 -21.43
N ASP A 77 2.79 -13.40 -22.59
CA ASP A 77 1.36 -13.62 -22.74
C ASP A 77 0.93 -14.96 -22.12
N SER A 78 1.89 -15.88 -21.90
CA SER A 78 1.68 -17.12 -21.13
C SER A 78 1.78 -16.97 -19.61
N LEU A 79 2.08 -15.77 -19.10
CA LEU A 79 2.14 -15.52 -17.65
C LEU A 79 0.77 -15.78 -17.03
N GLN A 80 0.69 -16.84 -16.23
CA GLN A 80 -0.49 -17.10 -15.42
C GLN A 80 -0.54 -16.08 -14.30
N ILE A 81 -1.52 -15.18 -14.36
CA ILE A 81 -1.82 -14.25 -13.26
C ILE A 81 -2.61 -15.05 -12.23
N PRO A 82 -2.03 -15.39 -11.06
CA PRO A 82 -2.77 -16.12 -10.04
C PRO A 82 -3.97 -15.28 -9.59
N LYS A 83 -5.06 -15.95 -9.23
CA LYS A 83 -6.14 -15.28 -8.51
C LYS A 83 -5.53 -14.67 -7.25
N ALA A 84 -5.68 -13.36 -7.07
CA ALA A 84 -5.14 -12.68 -5.90
C ALA A 84 -5.90 -13.14 -4.64
N ASP A 85 -5.41 -14.21 -4.03
CA ASP A 85 -5.89 -14.75 -2.76
C ASP A 85 -4.95 -14.29 -1.66
N VAL A 86 -5.17 -13.05 -1.22
CA VAL A 86 -4.38 -12.39 -0.20
C VAL A 86 -5.21 -12.23 1.05
N VAL A 87 -4.75 -12.82 2.15
CA VAL A 87 -5.34 -12.67 3.48
C VAL A 87 -4.33 -12.06 4.43
N ILE A 88 -4.56 -10.80 4.84
CA ILE A 88 -3.78 -10.18 5.91
C ILE A 88 -4.23 -10.80 7.23
N LYS A 89 -3.28 -11.31 8.01
CA LYS A 89 -3.54 -11.92 9.31
C LYS A 89 -3.50 -10.91 10.44
N LYS A 90 -2.35 -10.26 10.60
CA LYS A 90 -2.12 -9.28 11.66
C LYS A 90 -0.96 -8.37 11.29
N CYS A 91 -1.07 -7.09 11.62
CA CYS A 91 0.04 -6.15 11.58
C CYS A 91 0.50 -5.80 13.00
N TYR A 92 1.81 -5.81 13.20
CA TYR A 92 2.46 -5.35 14.42
C TYR A 92 3.05 -3.97 14.13
N ILE A 93 2.59 -2.95 14.88
CA ILE A 93 2.98 -1.55 14.67
C ILE A 93 4.01 -1.16 15.73
N TYR A 94 5.12 -0.59 15.28
CA TYR A 94 6.24 -0.11 16.12
C TYR A 94 6.56 1.34 15.74
N ALA A 95 5.88 2.29 16.39
CA ALA A 95 5.96 3.72 16.08
C ALA A 95 5.70 4.01 14.58
N ASN A 96 6.75 4.26 13.80
CA ASN A 96 6.68 4.59 12.38
C ASN A 96 6.92 3.39 11.46
N THR A 97 7.09 2.18 11.99
CA THR A 97 7.19 0.95 11.17
C THR A 97 6.06 -0.01 11.51
N ALA A 98 5.74 -0.90 10.58
CA ALA A 98 4.84 -2.01 10.83
C ALA A 98 5.30 -3.26 10.08
N LYS A 99 5.03 -4.42 10.65
CA LYS A 99 5.24 -5.72 10.00
C LYS A 99 3.91 -6.46 9.92
N CYS A 100 3.45 -6.76 8.72
CA CYS A 100 2.17 -7.40 8.45
C CYS A 100 2.36 -8.84 8.00
N ALA A 101 1.86 -9.80 8.78
CA ALA A 101 1.79 -11.20 8.37
C ALA A 101 0.63 -11.41 7.39
N TYR A 102 0.85 -12.12 6.29
CA TYR A 102 -0.16 -12.41 5.29
C TYR A 102 -0.03 -13.83 4.73
N ILE A 103 -1.14 -14.36 4.23
CA ILE A 103 -1.14 -15.57 3.39
C ILE A 103 -1.38 -15.15 1.94
N ALA A 104 -0.54 -15.67 1.05
CA ALA A 104 -0.67 -15.54 -0.40
C ALA A 104 -0.19 -16.83 -1.07
N ASN A 105 -0.94 -17.33 -2.05
CA ASN A 105 -0.59 -18.56 -2.78
C ASN A 105 -0.24 -19.73 -1.81
N ASN A 106 -1.04 -19.87 -0.76
CA ASN A 106 -0.90 -20.87 0.32
C ASN A 106 0.42 -20.76 1.12
N LYS A 107 1.15 -19.64 1.05
CA LYS A 107 2.35 -19.37 1.83
C LYS A 107 2.10 -18.26 2.84
N LEU A 108 2.54 -18.48 4.07
CA LEU A 108 2.60 -17.45 5.12
C LEU A 108 3.91 -16.67 4.98
N ASP A 109 3.81 -15.35 4.92
CA ASP A 109 4.95 -14.45 4.78
C ASP A 109 4.70 -13.13 5.52
N THR A 110 5.68 -12.22 5.51
CA THR A 110 5.60 -10.90 6.15
C THR A 110 5.92 -9.77 5.18
N LEU A 111 5.26 -8.63 5.38
CA LEU A 111 5.47 -7.42 4.62
C LEU A 111 5.82 -6.28 5.57
N ASP A 112 6.94 -5.61 5.30
CA ASP A 112 7.37 -4.44 6.07
C ASP A 112 6.75 -3.15 5.50
N LEU A 113 6.39 -2.24 6.40
CA LEU A 113 5.85 -0.94 6.09
C LEU A 113 6.55 0.15 6.89
N LEU A 114 6.60 1.33 6.28
CA LEU A 114 7.12 2.56 6.86
C LEU A 114 6.04 3.65 6.77
N LYS A 115 5.91 4.42 7.84
CA LYS A 115 5.05 5.60 7.88
C LYS A 115 5.84 6.82 7.43
N VAL A 116 5.48 7.38 6.28
CA VAL A 116 6.09 8.57 5.69
C VAL A 116 5.01 9.65 5.59
N ASP A 117 5.25 10.83 6.18
CA ASP A 117 4.31 11.96 6.18
C ASP A 117 2.88 11.58 6.61
N GLY A 118 2.78 10.74 7.65
CA GLY A 118 1.49 10.27 8.16
C GLY A 118 0.84 9.14 7.36
N LYS A 119 1.43 8.69 6.25
CA LYS A 119 0.92 7.63 5.37
C LYS A 119 1.72 6.34 5.54
N TRP A 120 1.03 5.22 5.69
CA TRP A 120 1.67 3.91 5.66
C TRP A 120 1.98 3.52 4.22
N LEU A 121 3.19 3.03 3.99
CA LEU A 121 3.68 2.57 2.70
C LEU A 121 4.45 1.26 2.88
N VAL A 122 4.31 0.35 1.94
CA VAL A 122 5.11 -0.87 1.85
C VAL A 122 6.57 -0.49 1.58
N ASP A 123 7.48 -1.01 2.40
CA ASP A 123 8.91 -0.72 2.34
C ASP A 123 9.71 -1.99 2.03
N LEU A 124 9.73 -2.37 0.76
CA LEU A 124 10.56 -3.46 0.27
C LEU A 124 12.00 -2.95 0.11
N LYS A 125 12.82 -3.29 1.09
CA LYS A 125 14.26 -3.07 1.04
C LYS A 125 14.85 -4.10 0.07
N LYS A 126 15.88 -3.70 -0.67
CA LYS A 126 16.74 -4.68 -1.36
C LYS A 126 17.31 -5.61 -0.30
N GLU A 127 17.21 -6.92 -0.49
CA GLU A 127 17.91 -7.86 0.37
C GLU A 127 19.41 -7.55 0.32
N ASN A 128 19.94 -7.01 1.42
CA ASN A 128 21.38 -7.02 1.65
C ASN A 128 21.70 -8.43 2.13
N LYS A 129 22.59 -9.14 1.40
CA LYS A 129 23.10 -10.48 1.74
C LYS A 129 23.94 -10.51 3.04
N ASN A 130 23.44 -9.98 4.15
CA ASN A 130 24.14 -9.98 5.45
C ASN A 130 23.26 -10.59 6.55
N SER A 131 22.70 -11.77 6.30
CA SER A 131 22.12 -12.61 7.36
C SER A 131 22.36 -14.09 7.05
N GLN A 132 23.64 -14.45 6.96
CA GLN A 132 24.11 -15.75 7.42
C GLN A 132 24.94 -15.47 8.67
N ASN A 133 24.33 -15.66 9.83
CA ASN A 133 25.02 -15.97 11.08
C ASN A 133 24.37 -17.24 11.61
#